data_AF-A0A858CMT0-F1
#
_entry.id   AF-A0A858CMT0-F1
#
_cell.length_a   1.000
_cell.length_b   1.000
_cell.length_c   1.000
_cell.angle_alpha   90.00
_cell.angle_beta   90.00
_cell.angle_gamma   90.00
#
_symmetry.space_group_name_H-M   'P 1'
#
loop_
_entity.id
_entity.type
_entity.pdbx_description
1 polymer ?
#
loop_
_entity_poly.entity_id
_entity_poly.type
_entity_poly.pdbx_seq_one_letter_code
_entity_poly.pdbx_strand_id
1 'polypeptide(L)'
;MTRRLWTYLPRLAAAILIIAAAPLQAATDRVALVIGNSDYAFASKLANPRNDAEALAAKLRALGFQTIEGYDLGIAGMREKTQDFARASRSAEISLFFYAGHGIQVDGTNYLVPVDARMEDALAIDFEAFSIDLVTRQMSFSKGPT
;
A
#
# COMPACT_ATOMS: atom_id res chain seq x y z
N MET A 1 -45.91 -72.59 5.27
CA MET A 1 -46.21 -71.65 6.37
C MET A 1 -45.04 -70.67 6.49
N THR A 2 -45.32 -69.37 6.35
CA THR A 2 -44.66 -68.18 6.99
C THR A 2 -43.12 -68.06 6.90
N ARG A 3 -42.49 -66.99 6.39
CA ARG A 3 -42.84 -65.56 6.22
C ARG A 3 -41.79 -64.89 5.30
N ARG A 4 -42.22 -63.89 4.51
CA ARG A 4 -41.39 -62.88 3.81
C ARG A 4 -40.65 -62.01 4.83
N LEU A 5 -39.47 -61.48 4.50
CA LEU A 5 -38.86 -60.21 4.99
C LEU A 5 -37.67 -59.88 4.07
N TRP A 6 -37.85 -58.99 3.10
CA TRP A 6 -37.55 -57.55 3.14
C TRP A 6 -36.10 -57.21 2.76
N THR A 7 -36.03 -56.45 1.68
CA THR A 7 -34.93 -55.80 0.98
C THR A 7 -33.86 -55.13 1.86
N TYR A 8 -32.59 -55.30 1.49
CA TYR A 8 -31.51 -54.36 1.84
C TYR A 8 -30.71 -54.00 0.58
N LEU A 9 -31.19 -53.01 -0.16
CA LEU A 9 -30.38 -52.26 -1.13
C LEU A 9 -29.23 -51.54 -0.40
N PRO A 10 -28.09 -51.31 -1.06
CA PRO A 10 -26.86 -50.83 -0.43
C PRO A 10 -26.96 -49.36 -0.03
N ARG A 11 -26.59 -49.02 1.21
CA ARG A 11 -26.38 -47.64 1.63
C ARG A 11 -25.03 -47.17 1.11
N LEU A 12 -24.98 -46.69 -0.14
CA LEU A 12 -23.86 -45.89 -0.64
C LEU A 12 -23.85 -44.57 0.13
N ALA A 13 -22.93 -44.45 1.08
CA ALA A 13 -22.65 -43.20 1.77
C ALA A 13 -22.04 -42.22 0.76
N ALA A 14 -22.80 -41.20 0.36
CA ALA A 14 -22.27 -40.08 -0.40
C ALA A 14 -21.37 -39.24 0.52
N ALA A 15 -20.05 -39.33 0.33
CA ALA A 15 -19.11 -38.41 0.93
C ALA A 15 -19.23 -37.06 0.21
N ILE A 16 -19.87 -36.09 0.85
CA ILE A 16 -19.90 -34.70 0.38
C ILE A 16 -18.53 -34.09 0.70
N LEU A 17 -17.69 -33.94 -0.33
CA LEU A 17 -16.44 -33.20 -0.25
C LEU A 17 -16.80 -31.71 -0.19
N ILE A 18 -16.84 -31.11 1.00
CA ILE A 18 -16.94 -29.66 1.15
C ILE A 18 -15.56 -29.09 0.80
N ILE A 19 -15.37 -28.71 -0.46
CA ILE A 19 -14.25 -27.85 -0.84
C ILE A 19 -14.57 -26.48 -0.24
N ALA A 20 -13.90 -26.16 0.88
CA ALA A 20 -13.92 -24.81 1.42
C ALA A 20 -13.26 -23.89 0.38
N ALA A 21 -14.08 -23.19 -0.40
CA ALA A 21 -13.62 -22.09 -1.24
C ALA A 21 -13.17 -20.97 -0.29
N ALA A 22 -11.87 -20.95 0.04
CA ALA A 22 -11.27 -19.76 0.61
C ALA A 22 -11.48 -18.63 -0.40
N PRO A 23 -11.98 -17.45 0.02
CA PRO A 23 -12.08 -16.33 -0.90
C PRO A 23 -10.68 -16.03 -1.42
N LEU A 24 -10.48 -16.18 -2.72
CA LEU A 24 -9.31 -15.63 -3.38
C LEU A 24 -9.48 -14.12 -3.26
N GLN A 25 -8.76 -13.49 -2.33
CA GLN A 25 -8.71 -12.04 -2.24
C GLN A 25 -8.19 -11.56 -3.59
N ALA A 26 -9.08 -11.05 -4.45
CA ALA A 26 -8.67 -10.47 -5.71
C ALA A 26 -7.71 -9.34 -5.36
N ALA A 27 -6.46 -9.44 -5.83
CA ALA A 27 -5.52 -8.33 -5.74
C ALA A 27 -6.22 -7.13 -6.39
N THR A 28 -6.28 -5.99 -5.69
CA THR A 28 -6.97 -4.84 -6.24
C THR A 28 -6.16 -4.32 -7.41
N ASP A 29 -6.78 -4.10 -8.56
CA ASP A 29 -6.09 -3.58 -9.75
C ASP A 29 -5.57 -2.15 -9.55
N ARG A 30 -5.87 -1.52 -8.42
CA ARG A 30 -5.55 -0.11 -8.11
C ARG A 30 -4.85 -0.02 -6.76
N VAL A 31 -3.61 0.46 -6.72
CA VAL A 31 -2.86 0.69 -5.48
C VAL A 31 -2.48 2.15 -5.33
N ALA A 32 -2.53 2.66 -4.11
CA ALA A 32 -2.08 4.02 -3.80
C ALA A 32 -1.12 4.02 -2.61
N LEU A 33 -0.01 4.75 -2.71
CA LEU A 33 0.81 5.14 -1.55
C LEU A 33 0.47 6.60 -1.22
N VAL A 34 0.04 6.86 0.01
CA VAL A 34 -0.38 8.18 0.48
C VAL A 34 0.36 8.52 1.76
N ILE A 35 1.23 9.53 1.72
CA ILE A 35 2.05 9.96 2.86
C ILE A 35 1.74 11.42 3.21
N GLY A 36 1.55 11.70 4.50
CA GLY A 36 1.38 13.05 5.04
C GLY A 36 2.31 13.31 6.22
N ASN A 37 3.31 14.18 6.03
CA ASN A 37 4.26 14.55 7.07
C ASN A 37 4.04 16.00 7.53
N SER A 38 3.67 16.15 8.80
CA SER A 38 3.29 17.40 9.46
C SER A 38 4.18 17.74 10.65
N ASP A 39 4.53 16.76 11.48
CA ASP A 39 5.16 16.93 12.81
C ASP A 39 6.70 16.84 12.78
N TYR A 40 7.36 17.72 12.04
CA TYR A 40 8.82 17.72 11.91
C TYR A 40 9.52 18.08 13.22
N ALA A 41 10.55 17.29 13.58
CA ALA A 41 11.35 17.49 14.78
C ALA A 41 12.36 18.65 14.64
N PHE A 42 12.92 18.84 13.45
CA PHE A 42 14.01 19.79 13.19
C PHE A 42 13.69 20.82 12.09
N ALA A 43 12.43 20.91 11.67
CA ALA A 43 11.94 21.87 10.70
C ALA A 43 10.59 22.46 11.14
N SER A 44 10.10 23.46 10.41
CA SER A 44 8.77 24.02 10.68
C SER A 44 7.68 22.97 10.47
N LYS A 45 6.78 22.84 11.45
CA LYS A 45 5.62 21.96 11.37
C LYS A 45 4.61 22.48 10.35
N LEU A 46 3.90 21.57 9.69
CA LEU A 46 2.89 21.90 8.68
C LEU A 46 1.51 21.44 9.17
N ALA A 47 0.53 22.34 9.16
CA ALA A 47 -0.79 22.07 9.78
C ALA A 47 -1.67 21.09 9.00
N ASN A 48 -1.49 21.00 7.67
CA ASN A 48 -2.44 20.33 6.78
C ASN A 48 -2.01 18.98 6.18
N PRO A 49 -0.71 18.66 5.97
CA PRO A 49 -0.32 17.45 5.25
C PRO A 49 -0.96 16.15 5.72
N ARG A 50 -1.04 15.92 7.03
CA ARG A 50 -1.72 14.76 7.58
C ARG A 50 -3.22 14.74 7.24
N ASN A 51 -3.92 15.86 7.45
CA ASN A 51 -5.35 15.97 7.14
C ASN A 51 -5.63 15.75 5.65
N ASP A 52 -4.80 16.33 4.78
CA ASP A 52 -4.93 16.19 3.32
C ASP A 52 -4.72 14.73 2.89
N ALA A 53 -3.70 14.08 3.44
CA ALA A 53 -3.39 12.68 3.18
C ALA A 53 -4.50 11.75 3.68
N GLU A 54 -5.03 11.94 4.89
CA GLU A 54 -6.18 11.18 5.43
C GLU A 54 -7.43 11.35 4.55
N ALA A 55 -7.74 12.58 4.13
CA ALA A 55 -8.90 12.88 3.29
C ALA A 55 -8.79 12.24 1.89
N LEU A 56 -7.61 12.32 1.27
CA LEU A 56 -7.38 11.70 -0.04
C LEU A 56 -7.40 10.17 0.06
N ALA A 57 -6.77 9.60 1.07
CA ALA A 57 -6.74 8.16 1.29
C ALA A 57 -8.16 7.58 1.45
N ALA A 58 -9.03 8.25 2.21
CA ALA A 58 -10.42 7.86 2.36
C ALA A 58 -11.18 7.85 1.01
N LYS A 59 -10.96 8.87 0.17
CA LYS A 59 -11.56 8.94 -1.18
C LYS A 59 -11.04 7.82 -2.08
N LEU A 60 -9.74 7.53 -2.05
CA LEU A 60 -9.13 6.46 -2.85
C LEU A 60 -9.64 5.08 -2.44
N ARG A 61 -9.79 4.82 -1.13
CA ARG A 61 -10.42 3.59 -0.62
C ARG A 61 -11.86 3.46 -1.14
N ALA A 62 -12.64 4.53 -1.12
CA ALA A 62 -14.00 4.54 -1.67
C ALA A 62 -14.05 4.29 -3.19
N LEU A 63 -12.96 4.58 -3.91
CA LEU A 63 -12.78 4.29 -5.33
C LEU A 63 -12.17 2.91 -5.61
N GLY A 64 -12.00 2.07 -4.59
CA GLY A 64 -11.50 0.70 -4.73
C GLY A 64 -9.98 0.57 -4.82
N PHE A 65 -9.22 1.60 -4.44
CA PHE A 65 -7.78 1.46 -4.28
C PHE A 65 -7.44 0.67 -3.00
N GLN A 66 -6.46 -0.23 -3.08
CA GLN A 66 -5.67 -0.61 -1.92
C GLN A 66 -4.77 0.56 -1.54
N THR A 67 -5.12 1.28 -0.48
CA THR A 67 -4.33 2.42 0.00
C THR A 67 -3.34 1.98 1.06
N ILE A 68 -2.07 2.28 0.83
CA ILE A 68 -0.96 2.16 1.77
C ILE A 68 -0.71 3.57 2.32
N GLU A 69 -1.03 3.76 3.59
CA GLU A 69 -1.07 5.07 4.24
C GLU A 69 0.10 5.20 5.23
N GLY A 70 0.60 6.42 5.42
CA GLY A 70 1.61 6.72 6.43
C GLY A 70 1.63 8.19 6.82
N TYR A 71 1.77 8.47 8.11
CA TYR A 71 1.67 9.81 8.66
C TYR A 71 2.83 10.10 9.59
N ASP A 72 3.40 11.30 9.47
CA ASP A 72 4.52 11.77 10.29
C ASP A 72 5.66 10.75 10.33
N LEU A 73 6.06 10.27 9.15
CA LEU A 73 7.03 9.19 8.99
C LEU A 73 8.47 9.72 9.04
N GLY A 74 9.29 9.04 9.83
CA GLY A 74 10.75 9.10 9.70
C GLY A 74 11.26 8.29 8.50
N ILE A 75 12.56 8.38 8.22
CA ILE A 75 13.15 7.80 7.00
C ILE A 75 12.92 6.28 6.87
N ALA A 76 12.98 5.56 7.99
CA ALA A 76 12.75 4.11 8.03
C ALA A 76 11.29 3.77 7.69
N GLY A 77 10.33 4.53 8.24
CA GLY A 77 8.91 4.34 7.95
C GLY A 77 8.56 4.64 6.50
N MET A 78 9.13 5.71 5.92
CA MET A 78 8.96 6.00 4.49
C MET A 78 9.47 4.84 3.63
N ARG A 79 10.65 4.29 3.95
CA ARG A 79 11.22 3.14 3.24
C ARG A 79 10.35 1.90 3.33
N GLU A 80 9.83 1.59 4.52
CA GLU A 80 8.91 0.47 4.73
C GLU A 80 7.64 0.60 3.87
N LYS A 81 6.98 1.77 3.91
CA LYS A 81 5.75 2.01 3.14
C LYS A 81 5.99 1.98 1.63
N THR A 82 7.14 2.47 1.16
CA THR A 82 7.50 2.34 -0.25
C THR A 82 7.79 0.89 -0.65
N GLN A 83 8.35 0.08 0.24
CA GLN A 83 8.52 -1.36 -0.02
C GLN A 83 7.19 -2.10 -0.05
N ASP A 84 6.24 -1.79 0.84
CA ASP A 84 4.87 -2.29 0.77
C ASP A 84 4.22 -1.93 -0.56
N PHE A 85 4.35 -0.67 -0.95
CA PHE A 85 3.82 -0.16 -2.22
C PHE A 85 4.45 -0.86 -3.42
N ALA A 86 5.76 -1.05 -3.42
CA ALA A 86 6.48 -1.77 -4.47
C ALA A 86 6.01 -3.22 -4.63
N ARG A 87 5.66 -3.89 -3.53
CA ARG A 87 5.11 -5.26 -3.58
C ARG A 87 3.71 -5.27 -4.17
N ALA A 88 2.85 -4.35 -3.72
CA ALA A 88 1.48 -4.25 -4.18
C ALA A 88 1.35 -3.74 -5.63
N SER A 89 2.26 -2.87 -6.09
CA SER A 89 2.22 -2.27 -7.44
C SER A 89 2.56 -3.25 -8.57
N ARG A 90 3.28 -4.34 -8.29
CA ARG A 90 3.71 -5.34 -9.30
C ARG A 90 2.55 -5.99 -10.04
N SER A 91 1.41 -6.15 -9.39
CA SER A 91 0.20 -6.75 -9.98
C SER A 91 -0.90 -5.74 -10.28
N ALA A 92 -0.69 -4.46 -9.95
CA ALA A 92 -1.71 -3.42 -10.15
C ALA A 92 -1.71 -2.91 -11.60
N GLU A 93 -2.92 -2.63 -12.10
CA GLU A 93 -3.11 -1.91 -13.36
C GLU A 93 -2.89 -0.40 -13.19
N ILE A 94 -3.25 0.14 -12.02
CA ILE A 94 -3.10 1.56 -11.67
C ILE A 94 -2.32 1.69 -10.38
N SER A 95 -1.25 2.46 -10.43
CA SER A 95 -0.46 2.85 -9.25
C SER A 95 -0.52 4.36 -9.08
N LEU A 96 -0.86 4.82 -7.88
CA LEU A 96 -0.89 6.23 -7.52
C LEU A 96 0.06 6.51 -6.35
N PHE A 97 0.76 7.63 -6.39
CA PHE A 97 1.54 8.13 -5.28
C PHE A 97 1.09 9.55 -4.93
N PHE A 98 0.88 9.79 -3.64
CA PHE A 98 0.62 11.11 -3.09
C PHE A 98 1.52 11.36 -1.88
N TYR A 99 2.08 12.56 -1.84
CA TYR A 99 2.85 13.06 -0.71
C TYR A 99 2.44 14.49 -0.40
N ALA A 100 2.22 14.77 0.88
CA ALA A 100 2.15 16.11 1.42
C ALA A 100 3.18 16.26 2.54
N GLY A 101 3.96 17.35 2.49
CA GLY A 101 5.04 17.61 3.44
C GLY A 101 6.11 18.52 2.84
N HIS A 102 7.24 18.64 3.53
CA HIS A 102 8.42 19.33 2.99
C HIS A 102 9.06 18.49 1.88
N GLY A 103 9.51 19.18 0.84
CA GLY A 103 10.27 18.60 -0.27
C GLY A 103 11.42 19.52 -0.64
N ILE A 104 12.51 18.95 -1.12
CA ILE A 104 13.72 19.69 -1.52
C ILE A 104 14.15 19.20 -2.89
N GLN A 105 14.70 20.10 -3.71
CA GLN A 105 15.32 19.74 -4.98
C GLN A 105 16.81 20.07 -4.92
N VAL A 106 17.65 19.10 -5.29
CA VAL A 106 19.11 19.24 -5.43
C VAL A 106 19.53 18.60 -6.74
N ASP A 107 20.28 19.33 -7.56
CA ASP A 107 20.79 18.87 -8.86
C ASP A 107 19.74 18.22 -9.77
N GLY A 108 18.50 18.73 -9.69
CA GLY A 108 17.37 18.23 -10.48
C GLY A 108 16.66 17.00 -9.91
N THR A 109 17.12 16.44 -8.79
CA THR A 109 16.45 15.34 -8.08
C THR A 109 15.55 15.89 -6.98
N ASN A 110 14.30 15.41 -6.94
CA ASN A 110 13.36 15.76 -5.87
C ASN A 110 13.44 14.75 -4.72
N TYR A 111 13.51 15.28 -3.51
CA TYR A 111 13.54 14.53 -2.27
C TYR A 111 12.36 14.92 -1.39
N LEU A 112 11.78 13.92 -0.75
CA LEU A 112 10.76 14.07 0.27
C LEU A 112 11.44 14.09 1.63
N VAL A 113 10.97 14.93 2.54
CA VAL A 113 11.61 15.14 3.85
C VAL A 113 10.90 14.31 4.93
N PRO A 114 11.58 13.35 5.57
CA PRO A 114 11.09 12.68 6.77
C PRO A 114 10.93 13.63 7.96
N VAL A 115 10.06 13.31 8.92
CA VAL A 115 9.85 14.16 10.11
C VAL A 115 11.05 14.19 11.06
N ASP A 116 11.93 13.18 10.99
CA ASP A 116 13.13 13.04 11.81
C ASP A 116 14.39 13.59 11.13
N ALA A 117 14.29 14.16 9.92
CA ALA A 117 15.43 14.67 9.17
C ALA A 117 16.04 15.93 9.78
N ARG A 118 17.35 15.91 9.97
CA ARG A 118 18.29 16.96 10.36
C ARG A 118 19.00 17.48 9.13
N MET A 119 18.40 18.47 8.50
CA MET A 119 18.96 19.16 7.33
C MET A 119 20.02 20.18 7.76
N GLU A 120 21.14 19.72 8.33
CA GLU A 120 22.21 20.60 8.85
C GLU A 120 23.16 21.09 7.75
N ASP A 121 23.40 20.30 6.72
CA ASP A 121 24.18 20.67 5.54
C ASP A 121 23.71 19.96 4.26
N ALA A 122 24.26 20.35 3.11
CA ALA A 122 23.88 19.78 1.81
C ALA A 122 24.28 18.30 1.65
N LEU A 123 25.24 17.81 2.45
CA LEU A 123 25.69 16.41 2.41
C LEU A 123 24.73 15.49 3.16
N ALA A 124 23.99 16.02 4.15
CA ALA A 124 22.97 15.27 4.88
C ALA A 124 21.79 14.83 3.98
N ILE A 125 21.58 15.50 2.84
CA ILE A 125 20.44 15.25 1.94
C ILE A 125 20.44 13.80 1.42
N ASP A 126 21.62 13.24 1.10
CA ASP A 126 21.74 11.87 0.57
C ASP A 126 21.40 10.79 1.61
N PHE A 127 21.51 11.12 2.90
CA PHE A 127 21.29 10.18 4.01
C PHE A 127 19.93 10.37 4.68
N GLU A 128 19.43 11.60 4.67
CA GLU A 128 18.28 12.01 5.47
C GLU A 128 17.04 12.33 4.63
N ALA A 129 17.17 12.40 3.30
CA ALA A 129 16.06 12.68 2.40
C ALA A 129 15.66 11.45 1.56
N PHE A 130 14.37 11.36 1.23
CA PHE A 130 13.79 10.23 0.52
C PHE A 130 13.58 10.57 -0.95
N SER A 131 14.42 10.05 -1.85
CA SER A 131 14.33 10.33 -3.29
C SER A 131 13.00 9.87 -3.88
N ILE A 132 12.33 10.76 -4.63
CA ILE A 132 11.10 10.44 -5.34
C ILE A 132 11.32 9.36 -6.41
N ASP A 133 12.54 9.25 -6.93
CA ASP A 133 12.90 8.30 -7.98
C ASP A 133 12.74 6.85 -7.51
N LEU A 134 12.88 6.63 -6.20
CA LEU A 134 12.64 5.31 -5.62
C LEU A 134 11.18 4.90 -5.79
N VAL A 135 10.23 5.83 -5.66
CA VAL A 135 8.80 5.59 -5.80
C VAL A 135 8.41 5.47 -7.28
N THR A 136 8.84 6.40 -8.12
CA THR A 136 8.49 6.41 -9.55
C THR A 136 8.99 5.17 -10.27
N ARG A 137 10.19 4.67 -9.88
CA ARG A 137 10.70 3.38 -10.36
C ARG A 137 9.81 2.19 -10.01
N GLN A 138 9.09 2.22 -8.89
CA GLN A 138 8.13 1.15 -8.58
C GLN A 138 6.85 1.25 -9.39
N MET A 139 6.46 2.47 -9.76
CA MET A 139 5.28 2.73 -10.58
C MET A 139 5.49 2.30 -12.04
N SER A 140 6.72 2.41 -12.58
CA SER A 140 7.04 1.96 -13.95
C SER A 140 6.90 0.45 -14.16
N PHE A 141 6.82 -0.33 -13.07
CA PHE A 141 6.56 -1.77 -13.16
C PHE A 141 5.06 -2.13 -13.17
N SER A 142 4.16 -1.17 -12.93
CA SER A 142 2.72 -1.42 -13.10
C SER A 142 2.40 -1.56 -14.60
N LYS A 143 1.44 -2.41 -14.95
CA LYS A 143 1.18 -2.77 -16.36
C LYS A 143 0.66 -1.61 -17.22
N GLY A 144 0.32 -0.45 -16.62
CA GLY A 144 -0.30 0.66 -17.31
C GLY A 144 -1.71 0.32 -17.80
N PRO A 145 -2.57 1.32 -18.07
CA PRO A 145 -3.87 1.06 -18.66
C PRO A 145 -3.67 0.53 -20.10
N THR A 146 -4.16 -0.68 -20.37
CA THR A 146 -4.29 -1.24 -21.73
C THR A 146 -5.42 -0.58 -22.51
#